data_AF-A0AAU5JTP8-F1
#
_entry.id   AF-A0AAU5JTP8-F1
#
_cell.length_a   1.000
_cell.length_b   1.000
_cell.length_c   1.000
_cell.angle_alpha   90.00
_cell.angle_beta   90.00
_cell.angle_gamma   90.00
#
_symmetry.space_group_name_H-M   'P 1'
#
loop_
_entity.id
_entity.type
_entity.pdbx_description
1 polymer ?
#
loop_
_entity_poly.entity_id
_entity_poly.type
_entity_poly.pdbx_seq_one_letter_code
_entity_poly.pdbx_strand_id
1 'polypeptide(L)'
;MPGGRLTHEERRLIAEGLAEGLKYTEIAVRLDRPLSTVTREVSRNGGPDAYRADEAHRTTRERARRSRPVTRAAADAATDAEERDADAVRELEHRFTDIMIGTGLPRMTARVLACLYLTDSGSLSASELVRRLQVSPASVSKAIGQLEQQELVRRERDPRGRRDRYVIDADAWFRGWTASARQNSALADFARSGADTLGLNSPAGARLYDIGDFFEHVGQAMLHAAEQWHRERERATPPRDLPPHASEDRAG
;
A
#
# COMPACT_ATOMS: atom_id res chain seq x y z
N MET A 1 -34.57 14.21 7.78
CA MET A 1 -34.50 13.30 6.62
C MET A 1 -33.65 12.10 7.01
N PRO A 2 -34.18 10.88 7.15
CA PRO A 2 -33.38 9.78 7.66
C PRO A 2 -32.37 9.35 6.58
N GLY A 3 -31.16 9.92 6.59
CA GLY A 3 -30.04 9.55 5.73
C GLY A 3 -29.31 8.28 6.20
N GLY A 4 -30.07 7.31 6.71
CA GLY A 4 -29.56 6.05 7.26
C GLY A 4 -29.33 4.97 6.19
N ARG A 5 -28.51 3.97 6.52
CA ARG A 5 -28.41 2.74 5.71
C ARG A 5 -29.76 2.03 5.73
N LEU A 6 -30.18 1.48 4.59
CA LEU A 6 -31.38 0.65 4.53
C LEU A 6 -31.29 -0.47 5.58
N THR A 7 -32.40 -0.77 6.26
CA THR A 7 -32.51 -1.89 7.19
C THR A 7 -32.62 -3.21 6.44
N HIS A 8 -32.68 -4.35 7.16
CA HIS A 8 -32.96 -5.63 6.52
C HIS A 8 -34.41 -5.70 6.02
N GLU A 9 -35.35 -5.18 6.83
CA GLU A 9 -36.77 -5.11 6.51
C GLU A 9 -37.05 -4.25 5.28
N GLU A 10 -36.44 -3.07 5.18
CA GLU A 10 -36.56 -2.23 3.98
C GLU A 10 -36.01 -2.93 2.73
N ARG A 11 -34.96 -3.76 2.86
CA ARG A 11 -34.45 -4.56 1.73
C ARG A 11 -35.40 -5.68 1.32
N ARG A 12 -36.15 -6.27 2.25
CA ARG A 12 -37.17 -7.27 1.94
C ARG A 12 -38.32 -6.66 1.16
N LEU A 13 -38.79 -5.49 1.59
CA LEU A 13 -39.84 -4.73 0.90
C LEU A 13 -39.41 -4.29 -0.52
N ILE A 14 -38.13 -3.98 -0.74
CA ILE A 14 -37.60 -3.78 -2.10
C ILE A 14 -37.71 -5.06 -2.93
N ALA A 15 -37.30 -6.21 -2.38
CA ALA A 15 -37.35 -7.49 -3.11
C ALA A 15 -38.78 -7.92 -3.43
N GLU A 16 -39.72 -7.72 -2.49
CA GLU A 16 -41.15 -7.97 -2.70
C GLU A 16 -41.73 -7.05 -3.78
N GLY A 17 -41.43 -5.75 -3.72
CA GLY A 17 -41.89 -4.80 -4.75
C GLY A 17 -41.34 -5.10 -6.15
N LEU A 18 -40.11 -5.61 -6.25
CA LEU A 18 -39.55 -6.06 -7.53
C LEU A 18 -40.23 -7.33 -8.05
N ALA A 19 -40.53 -8.29 -7.16
CA ALA A 19 -41.24 -9.52 -7.51
C ALA A 19 -42.69 -9.24 -7.95
N GLU A 20 -43.33 -8.20 -7.40
CA GLU A 20 -44.64 -7.68 -7.81
C GLU A 20 -44.59 -6.87 -9.12
N GLY A 21 -43.40 -6.63 -9.69
CA GLY A 21 -43.22 -5.86 -10.92
C GLY A 21 -43.40 -4.35 -10.75
N LEU A 22 -43.32 -3.83 -9.52
CA LEU A 22 -43.46 -2.41 -9.23
C LEU A 22 -42.27 -1.61 -9.76
N LYS A 23 -42.55 -0.34 -10.11
CA LYS A 23 -41.50 0.60 -10.52
C LYS A 23 -40.73 1.07 -9.28
N TYR A 24 -39.46 1.40 -9.45
CA TYR A 24 -38.60 1.87 -8.36
C TYR A 24 -39.13 3.11 -7.63
N THR A 25 -39.92 3.95 -8.32
CA THR A 25 -40.62 5.11 -7.73
C THR A 25 -41.68 4.71 -6.73
N GLU A 26 -42.43 3.64 -7.00
CA GLU A 26 -43.50 3.15 -6.13
C GLU A 26 -42.90 2.48 -4.89
N ILE A 27 -41.84 1.70 -5.08
CA ILE A 27 -41.06 1.10 -3.99
C ILE A 27 -40.46 2.20 -3.09
N ALA A 28 -39.91 3.26 -3.67
CA ALA A 28 -39.34 4.37 -2.93
C ALA A 28 -40.38 5.13 -2.09
N VAL A 29 -41.58 5.35 -2.64
CA VAL A 29 -42.70 5.98 -1.91
C VAL A 29 -43.17 5.08 -0.76
N ARG A 30 -43.34 3.78 -0.97
CA ARG A 30 -43.75 2.82 0.08
C ARG A 30 -42.77 2.76 1.25
N LEU A 31 -41.48 2.96 0.98
CA LEU A 31 -40.41 2.92 1.97
C LEU A 31 -40.17 4.27 2.67
N ASP A 32 -40.82 5.36 2.22
CA ASP A 32 -40.46 6.73 2.59
C ASP A 32 -38.95 7.02 2.39
N ARG A 33 -38.41 6.57 1.26
CA ARG A 33 -36.98 6.73 0.90
C ARG A 33 -36.82 7.45 -0.44
N PRO A 34 -35.72 8.20 -0.64
CA PRO A 34 -35.43 8.78 -1.95
C PRO A 34 -35.26 7.68 -3.02
N LEU A 35 -35.79 7.91 -4.23
CA LEU A 35 -35.65 7.02 -5.39
C LEU A 35 -34.20 6.57 -5.64
N SER A 36 -33.26 7.52 -5.50
CA SER A 36 -31.83 7.25 -5.67
C SER A 36 -31.28 6.20 -4.69
N THR A 37 -31.91 5.99 -3.54
CA THR A 37 -31.56 4.97 -2.56
C THR A 37 -31.94 3.59 -3.07
N VAL A 38 -33.17 3.43 -3.57
CA VAL A 38 -33.68 2.17 -4.12
C VAL A 38 -32.91 1.79 -5.38
N THR A 39 -32.74 2.71 -6.32
CA THR A 39 -31.98 2.47 -7.56
C THR A 39 -30.55 2.03 -7.27
N ARG A 40 -29.83 2.74 -6.39
CA ARG A 40 -28.44 2.40 -6.04
C ARG A 40 -28.33 1.08 -5.28
N GLU A 41 -29.30 0.75 -4.43
CA GLU A 41 -29.32 -0.52 -3.71
C GLU A 41 -29.53 -1.69 -4.69
N VAL A 42 -30.53 -1.60 -5.56
CA VAL A 42 -30.85 -2.65 -6.54
C VAL A 42 -29.71 -2.84 -7.53
N SER A 43 -29.19 -1.76 -8.14
CA SER A 43 -28.06 -1.85 -9.08
C SER A 43 -26.79 -2.39 -8.45
N ARG A 44 -26.53 -2.12 -7.16
CA ARG A 44 -25.31 -2.58 -6.47
C ARG A 44 -25.38 -4.05 -6.06
N ASN A 45 -26.57 -4.64 -5.98
CA ASN A 45 -26.78 -6.01 -5.52
C ASN A 45 -27.43 -6.89 -6.60
N GLY A 46 -26.99 -6.73 -7.86
CA GLY A 46 -27.33 -7.65 -8.95
C GLY A 46 -28.37 -7.14 -9.96
N GLY A 47 -29.00 -5.99 -9.73
CA GLY A 47 -30.05 -5.47 -10.61
C GLY A 47 -31.43 -6.09 -10.32
N PRO A 48 -32.49 -5.63 -11.00
CA PRO A 48 -33.88 -5.99 -10.65
C PRO A 48 -34.15 -7.49 -10.69
N ASP A 49 -33.59 -8.19 -11.69
CA ASP A 49 -33.87 -9.61 -11.93
C ASP A 49 -33.11 -10.55 -10.97
N ALA A 50 -32.04 -10.07 -10.35
CA ALA A 50 -31.18 -10.86 -9.47
C ALA A 50 -31.15 -10.34 -8.02
N TYR A 51 -31.96 -9.34 -7.67
CA TYR A 51 -31.92 -8.72 -6.36
C TYR A 51 -32.43 -9.66 -5.25
N ARG A 52 -31.60 -9.91 -4.22
CA ARG A 52 -31.95 -10.71 -3.04
C ARG A 52 -31.67 -9.95 -1.75
N ALA A 53 -32.70 -9.75 -0.93
CA ALA A 53 -32.63 -8.95 0.30
C ALA A 53 -31.59 -9.48 1.31
N ASP A 54 -31.53 -10.81 1.50
CA ASP A 54 -30.61 -11.44 2.45
C ASP A 54 -29.16 -11.36 2.00
N GLU A 55 -28.90 -11.48 0.69
CA GLU A 55 -27.57 -11.34 0.13
C GLU A 55 -27.08 -9.89 0.18
N ALA A 56 -27.96 -8.93 -0.15
CA ALA A 56 -27.67 -7.50 -0.03
C ALA A 56 -27.37 -7.10 1.43
N HIS A 57 -28.10 -7.67 2.40
CA HIS A 57 -27.87 -7.44 3.81
C HIS A 57 -26.57 -8.09 4.32
N ARG A 58 -26.30 -9.35 3.97
CA ARG A 58 -25.03 -10.04 4.30
C ARG A 58 -23.84 -9.31 3.71
N THR A 59 -23.88 -8.96 2.43
CA THR A 59 -22.82 -8.20 1.74
C THR A 59 -22.57 -6.85 2.42
N THR A 60 -23.62 -6.17 2.85
CA THR A 60 -23.51 -4.90 3.60
C THR A 60 -22.88 -5.11 4.97
N ARG A 61 -23.25 -6.17 5.70
CA ARG A 61 -22.67 -6.52 7.01
C ARG A 61 -21.24 -7.00 6.89
N GLU A 62 -20.89 -7.77 5.88
CA GLU A 62 -19.53 -8.23 5.60
C GLU A 62 -18.62 -7.04 5.23
N ARG A 63 -19.08 -6.10 4.41
CA ARG A 63 -18.35 -4.85 4.14
C ARG A 63 -18.14 -4.03 5.41
N ALA A 64 -19.17 -3.91 6.25
CA ALA A 64 -19.04 -3.24 7.54
C ALA A 64 -18.06 -3.98 8.48
N ARG A 65 -18.10 -5.33 8.50
CA ARG A 65 -17.20 -6.19 9.27
C ARG A 65 -15.77 -6.27 8.73
N ARG A 66 -15.51 -5.96 7.45
CA ARG A 66 -14.16 -5.81 6.86
C ARG A 66 -13.60 -4.39 6.99
N SER A 67 -14.45 -3.38 7.23
CA SER A 67 -14.01 -2.05 7.69
C SER A 67 -13.78 -2.03 9.20
N ARG A 68 -14.54 -2.81 9.98
CA ARG A 68 -14.40 -2.97 11.43
C ARG A 68 -13.08 -3.58 11.96
N PRO A 69 -12.30 -4.42 11.26
CA PRO A 69 -11.04 -4.94 11.77
C PRO A 69 -9.95 -3.87 11.65
N VAL A 70 -10.02 -3.03 10.60
CA VAL A 70 -9.12 -1.89 10.40
C VAL A 70 -9.45 -0.76 11.38
N THR A 71 -10.71 -0.46 11.65
CA THR A 71 -11.06 0.54 12.66
C THR A 71 -10.89 0.06 14.10
N ARG A 72 -11.00 -1.24 14.38
CA ARG A 72 -10.68 -1.78 15.71
C ARG A 72 -9.17 -1.87 15.92
N ALA A 73 -8.40 -2.33 14.93
CA ALA A 73 -6.94 -2.24 14.98
C ALA A 73 -6.43 -0.79 15.01
N ALA A 74 -7.12 0.17 14.35
CA ALA A 74 -6.78 1.59 14.45
C ALA A 74 -7.26 2.26 15.75
N ALA A 75 -8.29 1.74 16.41
CA ALA A 75 -8.73 2.19 17.73
C ALA A 75 -7.85 1.59 18.83
N ASP A 76 -7.53 0.30 18.73
CA ASP A 76 -6.58 -0.40 19.59
C ASP A 76 -5.16 0.21 19.40
N ALA A 77 -4.73 0.51 18.16
CA ALA A 77 -3.49 1.25 17.89
C ALA A 77 -3.54 2.74 18.26
N ALA A 78 -4.72 3.37 18.31
CA ALA A 78 -4.86 4.73 18.86
C ALA A 78 -4.75 4.72 20.39
N THR A 79 -5.22 3.64 21.03
CA THR A 79 -5.08 3.41 22.48
C THR A 79 -3.61 3.10 22.82
N ASP A 80 -2.91 2.31 21.99
CA ASP A 80 -1.47 2.04 22.13
C ASP A 80 -0.58 3.24 21.71
N ALA A 81 -1.05 4.09 20.79
CA ALA A 81 -0.36 5.32 20.40
C ALA A 81 -0.52 6.45 21.43
N GLU A 82 -1.57 6.44 22.25
CA GLU A 82 -1.71 7.30 23.42
C GLU A 82 -0.73 6.92 24.55
N GLU A 83 -0.19 5.70 24.54
CA GLU A 83 0.83 5.22 25.49
C GLU A 83 2.29 5.40 25.00
N ARG A 84 2.48 5.69 23.71
CA ARG A 84 3.82 6.02 23.16
C ARG A 84 4.13 7.48 23.41
N ASP A 85 5.28 7.73 24.04
CA ASP A 85 5.81 9.07 24.20
C ASP A 85 5.97 9.75 22.83
N ALA A 86 5.08 10.72 22.55
CA ALA A 86 5.05 11.45 21.29
C ALA A 86 6.38 12.18 21.02
N ASP A 87 7.13 12.55 22.06
CA ASP A 87 8.46 13.14 21.93
C ASP A 87 9.49 12.10 21.48
N ALA A 88 9.44 10.88 22.02
CA ALA A 88 10.31 9.79 21.59
C ALA A 88 10.09 9.41 20.11
N VAL A 89 8.84 9.42 19.64
CA VAL A 89 8.52 9.15 18.22
C VAL A 89 9.03 10.28 17.31
N ARG A 90 8.87 11.54 17.72
CA ARG A 90 9.41 12.69 16.99
C ARG A 90 10.94 12.64 16.89
N GLU A 91 11.61 12.30 17.99
CA GLU A 91 13.07 12.16 18.03
C GLU A 91 13.56 11.00 17.17
N LEU A 92 12.83 9.88 17.14
CA LEU A 92 13.11 8.77 16.23
C LEU A 92 12.96 9.21 14.76
N GLU A 93 11.89 9.93 14.42
CA GLU A 93 11.67 10.45 13.07
C GLU A 93 12.79 11.41 12.62
N HIS A 94 13.22 12.30 13.51
CA HIS A 94 14.32 13.23 13.23
C HIS A 94 15.65 12.49 13.02
N ARG A 95 16.06 11.61 13.93
CA ARG A 95 17.30 10.83 13.78
C ARG A 95 17.28 9.98 12.52
N PHE A 96 16.16 9.34 12.22
CA PHE A 96 16.05 8.54 11.00
C PHE A 96 16.13 9.40 9.75
N THR A 97 15.50 10.59 9.75
CA THR A 97 15.64 11.56 8.66
C THR A 97 17.09 11.96 8.45
N ASP A 98 17.85 12.23 9.52
CA ASP A 98 19.26 12.63 9.43
C ASP A 98 20.15 11.51 8.87
N ILE A 99 19.90 10.26 9.27
CA ILE A 99 20.58 9.09 8.69
C ILE A 99 20.33 9.04 7.17
N MET A 100 19.08 9.17 6.75
CA MET A 100 18.71 9.12 5.33
C MET A 100 19.28 10.31 4.52
N ILE A 101 19.40 11.49 5.13
CA ILE A 101 20.11 12.62 4.51
C ILE A 101 21.59 12.28 4.32
N GLY A 102 22.21 11.64 5.32
CA GLY A 102 23.59 11.17 5.27
C GLY A 102 23.87 10.19 4.12
N THR A 103 22.85 9.46 3.64
CA THR A 103 22.97 8.58 2.46
C THR A 103 22.80 9.31 1.12
N GLY A 104 22.66 10.64 1.13
CA GLY A 104 22.51 11.47 -0.08
C GLY A 104 21.07 11.73 -0.52
N LEU A 105 20.05 11.34 0.27
CA LEU A 105 18.67 11.70 -0.05
C LEU A 105 18.42 13.20 0.22
N PRO A 106 17.67 13.90 -0.66
CA PRO A 106 17.20 15.24 -0.35
C PRO A 106 16.36 15.24 0.91
N ARG A 107 16.52 16.26 1.76
CA ARG A 107 15.84 16.37 3.06
C ARG A 107 14.34 16.08 3.01
N MET A 108 13.62 16.57 2.01
CA MET A 108 12.18 16.31 1.90
C MET A 108 11.85 14.86 1.54
N THR A 109 12.67 14.23 0.70
CA THR A 109 12.56 12.82 0.33
C THR A 109 12.81 11.93 1.55
N ALA A 110 13.84 12.24 2.33
CA ALA A 110 14.14 11.58 3.61
C ALA A 110 12.98 11.70 4.61
N ARG A 111 12.41 12.89 4.78
CA ARG A 111 11.26 13.13 5.67
C ARG A 111 10.02 12.32 5.25
N VAL A 112 9.71 12.27 3.95
CA VAL A 112 8.59 11.46 3.44
C VAL A 112 8.82 9.99 3.71
N LEU A 113 10.05 9.50 3.49
CA LEU A 113 10.42 8.12 3.74
C LEU A 113 10.30 7.77 5.23
N ALA A 114 10.81 8.62 6.13
CA ALA A 114 10.70 8.43 7.58
C ALA A 114 9.23 8.37 8.04
N CYS A 115 8.39 9.29 7.57
CA CYS A 115 6.95 9.28 7.83
C CYS A 115 6.25 7.98 7.40
N LEU A 116 6.68 7.40 6.27
CA LEU A 116 6.13 6.15 5.76
C LEU A 116 6.64 4.92 6.53
N TYR A 117 7.88 4.93 7.02
CA TYR A 117 8.44 3.84 7.83
C TYR A 117 7.82 3.76 9.23
N LEU A 118 7.53 4.91 9.83
CA LEU A 118 7.11 5.01 11.23
C LEU A 118 5.58 5.04 11.40
N THR A 119 4.81 4.90 10.32
CA THR A 119 3.35 4.90 10.39
C THR A 119 2.78 3.53 10.71
N ASP A 120 1.96 3.42 11.76
CA ASP A 120 1.30 2.17 12.15
C ASP A 120 0.34 1.64 11.08
N SER A 121 -0.18 2.53 10.21
CA SER A 121 -1.06 2.16 9.10
C SER A 121 -0.34 1.38 7.98
N GLY A 122 1.00 1.34 7.99
CA GLY A 122 1.84 0.80 6.92
C GLY A 122 1.73 1.53 5.57
N SER A 123 0.85 2.53 5.46
CA SER A 123 0.61 3.28 4.23
C SER A 123 0.08 4.68 4.49
N LEU A 124 0.41 5.64 3.62
CA LEU A 124 -0.11 7.01 3.66
C LEU A 124 -0.49 7.51 2.27
N SER A 125 -1.55 8.30 2.20
CA SER A 125 -1.91 9.07 1.01
C SER A 125 -1.11 10.38 0.93
N ALA A 126 -1.06 10.98 -0.27
CA ALA A 126 -0.45 12.30 -0.46
C ALA A 126 -1.01 13.35 0.52
N SER A 127 -2.33 13.32 0.78
CA SER A 127 -2.99 14.26 1.70
C SER A 127 -2.58 14.06 3.16
N GLU A 128 -2.31 12.82 3.58
CA GLU A 128 -1.87 12.51 4.93
C GLU A 128 -0.42 12.95 5.12
N LEU A 129 0.44 12.73 4.12
CA LEU A 129 1.81 13.22 4.09
C LEU A 129 1.87 14.75 4.17
N VAL A 130 1.06 15.46 3.37
CA VAL A 130 0.93 16.93 3.44
C VAL A 130 0.57 17.40 4.85
N ARG A 131 -0.43 16.76 5.48
CA ARG A 131 -0.86 17.13 6.84
C ARG A 131 0.18 16.80 7.90
N ARG A 132 0.84 15.66 7.84
CA ARG A 132 1.85 15.26 8.84
C ARG A 132 3.11 16.11 8.74
N LEU A 133 3.60 16.31 7.52
CA LEU A 133 4.87 17.02 7.28
C LEU A 133 4.73 18.54 7.27
N GLN A 134 3.48 19.05 7.20
CA GLN A 134 3.17 20.48 7.08
C GLN A 134 3.88 21.14 5.90
N VAL A 135 3.80 20.50 4.73
CA VAL A 135 4.44 20.95 3.48
C VAL A 135 3.47 20.99 2.31
N SER A 136 3.87 21.63 1.22
CA SER A 136 3.01 21.74 0.03
C SER A 136 2.74 20.39 -0.65
N PRO A 137 1.58 20.20 -1.30
CA PRO A 137 1.31 19.02 -2.11
C PRO A 137 2.36 18.77 -3.20
N ALA A 138 2.89 19.83 -3.82
CA ALA A 138 3.92 19.73 -4.85
C ALA A 138 5.24 19.15 -4.29
N SER A 139 5.62 19.55 -3.07
CA SER A 139 6.80 19.00 -2.39
C SER A 139 6.66 17.49 -2.12
N VAL A 140 5.47 17.06 -1.68
CA VAL A 140 5.17 15.64 -1.48
C VAL A 140 5.21 14.88 -2.80
N SER A 141 4.55 15.40 -3.85
CA SER A 141 4.55 14.74 -5.16
C SER A 141 5.95 14.55 -5.73
N LYS A 142 6.83 15.56 -5.61
CA LYS A 142 8.22 15.47 -6.07
C LYS A 142 9.01 14.42 -5.27
N ALA A 143 8.88 14.43 -3.94
CA ALA A 143 9.54 13.47 -3.07
C ALA A 143 9.09 12.02 -3.35
N ILE A 144 7.77 11.81 -3.50
CA ILE A 144 7.22 10.51 -3.85
C ILE A 144 7.71 10.05 -5.22
N GLY A 145 7.69 10.90 -6.24
CA GLY A 145 8.18 10.53 -7.57
C GLY A 145 9.66 10.10 -7.55
N GLN A 146 10.48 10.75 -6.73
CA GLN A 146 11.87 10.34 -6.52
C GLN A 146 11.97 8.96 -5.82
N LEU A 147 11.15 8.73 -4.78
CA LEU A 147 11.13 7.44 -4.08
C LEU A 147 10.59 6.30 -4.95
N GLU A 148 9.62 6.57 -5.83
CA GLU A 148 9.13 5.63 -6.84
C GLU A 148 10.22 5.30 -7.86
N GLN A 149 10.96 6.32 -8.35
CA GLN A 149 12.08 6.11 -9.28
C GLN A 149 13.20 5.27 -8.66
N GLN A 150 13.41 5.37 -7.35
CA GLN A 150 14.38 4.56 -6.59
C GLN A 150 13.79 3.22 -6.11
N GLU A 151 12.55 2.90 -6.51
CA GLU A 151 11.80 1.70 -6.12
C GLU A 151 11.63 1.49 -4.60
N LEU A 152 11.81 2.56 -3.80
CA LEU A 152 11.69 2.55 -2.34
C LEU A 152 10.24 2.63 -1.85
N VAL A 153 9.34 3.12 -2.70
CA VAL A 153 7.90 3.26 -2.40
C VAL A 153 7.09 2.71 -3.56
N ARG A 154 6.01 1.99 -3.24
CA ARG A 154 5.01 1.56 -4.22
C ARG A 154 3.73 2.36 -4.06
N ARG A 155 3.11 2.68 -5.19
CA ARG A 155 1.77 3.22 -5.24
C ARG A 155 0.74 2.13 -5.38
N GLU A 156 -0.18 2.07 -4.44
CA GLU A 156 -1.33 1.18 -4.44
C GLU A 156 -2.61 1.98 -4.61
N ARG A 157 -3.50 1.52 -5.49
CA ARG A 157 -4.84 2.07 -5.59
C ARG A 157 -5.70 1.46 -4.50
N ASP A 158 -6.26 2.31 -3.65
CA ASP A 158 -7.24 1.89 -2.65
C ASP A 158 -8.44 1.21 -3.34
N PRO A 159 -8.71 -0.09 -3.09
CA PRO A 159 -9.85 -0.79 -3.70
C PRO A 159 -11.20 -0.19 -3.31
N ARG A 160 -11.25 0.63 -2.25
CA ARG A 160 -12.45 1.28 -1.69
C ARG A 160 -12.46 2.79 -1.90
N GLY A 161 -11.44 3.38 -2.54
CA GLY A 161 -11.27 4.83 -2.64
C GLY A 161 -10.61 5.29 -3.94
N ARG A 162 -10.88 6.53 -4.37
CA ARG A 162 -10.25 7.14 -5.57
C ARG A 162 -8.82 7.67 -5.31
N ARG A 163 -8.20 7.36 -4.17
CA ARG A 163 -6.92 7.96 -3.75
C ARG A 163 -5.82 6.90 -3.75
N ASP A 164 -4.69 7.29 -4.34
CA ASP A 164 -3.47 6.51 -4.29
C ASP A 164 -2.90 6.50 -2.85
N ARG A 165 -2.45 5.32 -2.41
CA ARG A 165 -1.73 5.10 -1.15
C ARG A 165 -0.30 4.71 -1.45
N TYR A 166 0.63 5.24 -0.67
CA TYR A 166 2.05 4.95 -0.76
C TYR A 166 2.41 3.97 0.35
N VAL A 167 3.07 2.88 -0.02
CA VAL A 167 3.41 1.76 0.85
C VAL A 167 4.91 1.50 0.76
N ILE A 168 5.53 1.25 1.91
CA ILE A 168 6.85 0.64 1.99
C ILE A 168 6.62 -0.85 2.23
N ASP A 169 6.85 -1.62 1.19
CA ASP A 169 6.70 -3.06 1.21
C ASP A 169 7.83 -3.73 2.01
N ALA A 170 7.60 -4.95 2.52
CA ALA A 170 8.64 -5.76 3.17
C ALA A 170 9.83 -6.01 2.23
N ASP A 171 9.57 -6.02 0.92
CA ASP A 171 10.56 -6.18 -0.14
C ASP A 171 11.04 -4.85 -0.75
N ALA A 172 10.61 -3.70 -0.23
CA ALA A 172 11.07 -2.39 -0.74
C ALA A 172 12.59 -2.25 -0.65
N TRP A 173 13.19 -2.76 0.42
CA TRP A 173 14.64 -2.85 0.56
C TRP A 173 15.28 -3.77 -0.49
N PHE A 174 14.66 -4.91 -0.78
CA PHE A 174 15.16 -5.84 -1.79
C PHE A 174 15.12 -5.23 -3.20
N ARG A 175 14.02 -4.56 -3.55
CA ARG A 175 13.89 -3.85 -4.84
C ARG A 175 14.85 -2.68 -4.94
N GLY A 176 14.93 -1.85 -3.89
CA GLY A 176 15.90 -0.76 -3.82
C GLY A 176 17.34 -1.24 -3.98
N TRP A 177 17.71 -2.34 -3.32
CA TRP A 177 19.03 -2.94 -3.42
C TRP A 177 19.32 -3.50 -4.83
N THR A 178 18.34 -4.17 -5.43
CA THR A 178 18.43 -4.67 -6.81
C THR A 178 18.54 -3.51 -7.82
N ALA A 179 17.78 -2.43 -7.62
CA ALA A 179 17.85 -1.22 -8.43
C ALA A 179 19.21 -0.53 -8.32
N SER A 180 19.76 -0.41 -7.11
CA SER A 180 21.12 0.11 -6.89
C SER A 180 22.18 -0.77 -7.54
N ALA A 181 22.05 -2.09 -7.49
CA ALA A 181 22.98 -2.99 -8.15
C ALA A 181 22.96 -2.81 -9.68
N ARG A 182 21.77 -2.66 -10.28
CA ARG A 182 21.63 -2.34 -11.72
C ARG A 182 22.28 -1.01 -12.09
N GLN A 183 22.17 0.01 -11.23
CA GLN A 183 22.83 1.30 -11.44
C GLN A 183 24.36 1.16 -11.42
N ASN A 184 24.91 0.38 -10.49
CA ASN A 184 26.34 0.11 -10.43
C ASN A 184 26.83 -0.64 -11.68
N SER A 185 26.08 -1.64 -12.17
CA SER A 185 26.40 -2.33 -13.42
C SER A 185 26.42 -1.38 -14.63
N ALA A 186 25.43 -0.48 -14.73
CA ALA A 186 25.40 0.50 -15.81
C ALA A 186 26.61 1.47 -15.77
N LEU A 187 27.05 1.86 -14.57
CA LEU A 187 28.25 2.68 -14.40
C LEU A 187 29.52 1.89 -14.77
N ALA A 188 29.58 0.60 -14.43
CA ALA A 188 30.68 -0.27 -14.82
C ALA A 188 30.77 -0.43 -16.34
N ASP A 189 29.64 -0.64 -17.02
CA ASP A 189 29.56 -0.72 -18.49
C ASP A 189 30.06 0.58 -19.16
N PHE A 190 29.61 1.73 -18.66
CA PHE A 190 30.07 3.02 -19.14
C PHE A 190 31.58 3.19 -18.95
N ALA A 191 32.09 2.85 -17.77
CA ALA A 191 33.50 2.99 -17.45
C ALA A 191 34.38 2.07 -18.32
N ARG A 192 33.97 0.82 -18.55
CA ARG A 192 34.63 -0.10 -19.49
C ARG A 192 34.66 0.45 -20.91
N SER A 193 33.52 0.90 -21.43
CA SER A 193 33.44 1.47 -22.78
C SER A 193 34.33 2.71 -22.92
N GLY A 194 34.37 3.55 -21.89
CA GLY A 194 35.26 4.71 -21.86
C GLY A 194 36.74 4.33 -21.79
N ALA A 195 37.10 3.29 -21.05
CA ALA A 195 38.46 2.76 -20.98
C ALA A 195 38.92 2.19 -22.33
N ASP A 196 38.06 1.47 -23.04
CA ASP A 196 38.33 0.95 -24.39
C ASP A 196 38.52 2.10 -25.40
N THR A 197 37.71 3.14 -25.30
CA THR A 197 37.78 4.31 -26.19
C THR A 197 39.04 5.14 -25.98
N LEU A 198 39.43 5.36 -24.72
CA LEU A 198 40.61 6.16 -24.37
C LEU A 198 41.92 5.35 -24.39
N GLY A 199 41.81 4.03 -24.41
CA GLY A 199 42.91 3.09 -24.29
C GLY A 199 43.46 3.01 -22.87
N LEU A 200 43.75 1.78 -22.41
CA LEU A 200 44.28 1.47 -21.07
C LEU A 200 45.66 2.10 -20.81
N ASN A 201 46.41 2.42 -21.87
CA ASN A 201 47.71 3.08 -21.76
C ASN A 201 47.59 4.58 -21.43
N SER A 202 46.39 5.16 -21.52
CA SER A 202 46.15 6.53 -21.09
C SER A 202 45.83 6.57 -19.58
N PRO A 203 46.28 7.61 -18.84
CA PRO A 203 45.92 7.76 -17.43
C PRO A 203 44.41 7.83 -17.17
N ALA A 204 43.64 8.32 -18.16
CA ALA A 204 42.18 8.39 -18.05
C ALA A 204 41.52 7.02 -18.29
N GLY A 205 42.01 6.25 -19.26
CA GLY A 205 41.54 4.88 -19.50
C GLY A 205 41.83 3.95 -18.34
N ALA A 206 43.02 4.04 -17.73
CA ALA A 206 43.35 3.27 -16.52
C ALA A 206 42.40 3.58 -15.35
N ARG A 207 42.11 4.86 -15.06
CA ARG A 207 41.14 5.21 -14.01
C ARG A 207 39.73 4.69 -14.28
N LEU A 208 39.28 4.74 -15.54
CA LEU A 208 37.97 4.22 -15.93
C LEU A 208 37.91 2.69 -15.84
N TYR A 209 39.01 2.01 -16.15
CA TYR A 209 39.12 0.58 -15.94
C TYR A 209 38.99 0.23 -14.45
N ASP A 210 39.77 0.88 -13.58
CA ASP A 210 39.78 0.62 -12.14
C ASP A 210 38.40 0.85 -11.50
N ILE A 211 37.74 1.96 -11.84
CA ILE A 211 36.42 2.28 -11.28
C ILE A 211 35.33 1.35 -11.84
N GLY A 212 35.46 0.92 -13.10
CA GLY A 212 34.57 -0.04 -13.73
C GLY A 212 34.64 -1.42 -13.08
N ASP A 213 35.85 -1.89 -12.79
CA ASP A 213 36.07 -3.18 -12.10
C ASP A 213 35.48 -3.17 -10.69
N PHE A 214 35.68 -2.06 -9.96
CA PHE A 214 35.08 -1.87 -8.64
C PHE A 214 33.55 -1.92 -8.67
N PHE A 215 32.91 -1.13 -9.55
CA PHE A 215 31.44 -1.07 -9.59
C PHE A 215 30.82 -2.37 -10.09
N GLU A 216 31.50 -3.12 -10.96
CA GLU A 216 31.08 -4.47 -11.35
C GLU A 216 31.08 -5.41 -10.14
N HIS A 217 32.21 -5.47 -9.43
CA HIS A 217 32.35 -6.32 -8.25
C HIS A 217 31.28 -6.02 -7.19
N VAL A 218 31.09 -4.74 -6.88
CA VAL A 218 30.08 -4.30 -5.91
C VAL A 218 28.67 -4.61 -6.40
N GLY A 219 28.35 -4.35 -7.67
CA GLY A 219 27.05 -4.67 -8.27
C GLY A 219 26.70 -6.15 -8.15
N GLN A 220 27.65 -7.04 -8.47
CA GLN A 220 27.46 -8.49 -8.35
C GLN A 220 27.30 -8.94 -6.90
N ALA A 221 28.16 -8.45 -6.00
CA ALA A 221 28.05 -8.77 -4.57
C ALA A 221 26.69 -8.33 -3.99
N MET A 222 26.19 -7.16 -4.40
CA MET A 222 24.88 -6.66 -4.02
C MET A 222 23.75 -7.56 -4.52
N LEU A 223 23.76 -7.97 -5.79
CA LEU A 223 22.74 -8.88 -6.34
C LEU A 223 22.73 -10.22 -5.61
N HIS A 224 23.91 -10.82 -5.41
CA HIS A 224 24.02 -12.10 -4.71
C HIS A 224 23.49 -12.03 -3.28
N ALA A 225 23.83 -10.98 -2.53
CA ALA A 225 23.33 -10.79 -1.17
C ALA A 225 21.80 -10.63 -1.13
N ALA A 226 21.24 -9.86 -2.07
CA ALA A 226 19.80 -9.68 -2.17
C ALA A 226 19.08 -11.01 -2.49
N GLU A 227 19.56 -11.77 -3.47
CA GLU A 227 18.98 -13.06 -3.83
C GLU A 227 19.04 -14.08 -2.69
N GLN A 228 20.15 -14.13 -1.95
CA GLN A 228 20.29 -15.03 -0.79
C GLN A 228 19.24 -14.72 0.28
N TRP A 229 19.10 -13.44 0.65
CA TRP A 229 18.11 -13.00 1.63
C TRP A 229 16.67 -13.32 1.19
N HIS A 230 16.34 -13.10 -0.08
CA HIS A 230 15.01 -13.39 -0.60
C HIS A 230 14.68 -14.89 -0.51
N ARG A 231 15.61 -15.76 -0.92
CA ARG A 231 15.44 -17.21 -0.82
C ARG A 231 15.26 -17.68 0.63
N GLU A 232 15.96 -17.05 1.59
CA GLU A 232 15.79 -17.36 3.02
C GLU A 232 14.40 -16.96 3.54
N ARG A 233 13.88 -15.80 3.12
CA ARG A 233 12.53 -15.34 3.51
C ARG A 233 11.40 -16.16 2.89
N GLU A 234 11.53 -16.55 1.62
CA GLU A 234 10.56 -17.43 0.98
C GLU A 234 10.48 -18.80 1.68
N ARG A 235 11.63 -19.32 2.14
CA ARG A 235 11.69 -20.56 2.92
C ARG A 235 11.14 -20.42 4.34
N ALA A 236 11.23 -19.23 4.94
CA ALA A 236 10.76 -18.95 6.29
C ALA A 236 9.26 -18.60 6.38
N THR A 237 8.59 -18.35 5.24
CA THR A 237 7.15 -18.05 5.20
C THR A 237 6.36 -19.35 5.05
N PRO A 238 5.65 -19.85 6.07
CA PRO A 238 4.86 -21.08 5.92
C PRO A 238 3.66 -20.84 4.98
N PRO A 239 3.23 -21.85 4.20
CA PRO A 239 2.07 -21.72 3.33
C PRO A 239 0.83 -21.36 4.17
N ARG A 240 0.24 -20.20 3.88
CA ARG A 240 -1.06 -19.77 4.44
C ARG A 240 -2.17 -20.52 3.72
N ASP A 241 -2.25 -21.83 3.90
CA ASP A 241 -3.42 -22.65 3.53
C ASP A 241 -3.40 -23.95 4.35
N LEU A 242 -3.87 -23.87 5.59
CA LEU A 242 -4.38 -25.02 6.32
C LEU A 242 -5.91 -24.89 6.34
N PRO A 243 -6.66 -25.76 5.64
CA PRO A 243 -8.12 -25.76 5.75
C PRO A 243 -8.53 -26.07 7.19
N PRO A 244 -9.66 -25.51 7.67
CA PRO A 244 -10.12 -25.77 9.03
C PRO A 244 -10.37 -27.26 9.21
N HIS A 245 -9.65 -27.86 10.16
CA HIS A 245 -9.85 -29.23 10.57
C HIS A 245 -11.34 -29.46 10.88
N ALA A 246 -11.94 -30.38 10.12
CA ALA A 246 -13.24 -30.93 10.44
C ALA A 246 -13.17 -31.52 11.84
N SER A 247 -13.99 -30.99 12.74
CA SER A 247 -14.34 -31.62 14.00
C SER A 247 -14.99 -32.97 13.68
N GLU A 248 -14.22 -34.04 13.79
CA GLU A 248 -14.78 -35.38 13.94
C GLU A 248 -15.45 -35.45 15.31
N ASP A 249 -16.79 -35.45 15.26
CA ASP A 249 -17.64 -36.08 16.26
C ASP A 249 -17.10 -37.50 16.52
N ARG A 250 -16.65 -37.74 17.76
CA ARG A 250 -16.71 -39.07 18.34
C ARG A 250 -17.65 -39.03 19.52
N ALA A 251 -18.86 -39.52 19.25
CA ALA A 251 -19.73 -40.12 20.23
C ALA A 251 -18.95 -41.16 21.05
N GLY A 252 -19.10 -41.06 22.36
CA GLY A 252 -18.69 -42.02 23.38
C GLY A 252 -19.52 -41.74 24.62
#